data_AF-A0A0D0PGM6-F1
#
_entry.id   AF-A0A0D0PGM6-F1
#
_cell.length_a   1.000
_cell.length_b   1.000
_cell.length_c   1.000
_cell.angle_alpha   90.00
_cell.angle_beta   90.00
_cell.angle_gamma   90.00
#
_symmetry.space_group_name_H-M   'P 1'
#
loop_
_entity.id
_entity.type
_entity.pdbx_description
1 polymer ?
#
loop_
_entity_poly.entity_id
_entity_poly.type
_entity_poly.pdbx_seq_one_letter_code
_entity_poly.pdbx_strand_id
1 'polypeptide(L)'
;MRLGVLLSALATGAVAQGMAPIADLVQADGPVPAYTRCAGFLAALQERGSEAEFGPDAWANIAAGREDLEAAALILSAEAGDIADVLQDIYLAIGETRDAYLARFETNFDESGEIIAGDPQLEEDLGVCAGLAERAKEGTN
;
A
#
# COMPACT_ATOMS: atom_id res chain seq x y z
N MET A 1 28.83 -45.16 14.91
CA MET A 1 27.44 -45.02 14.45
C MET A 1 27.03 -43.58 14.60
N ARG A 2 26.41 -43.03 13.56
CA ARG A 2 26.06 -41.62 13.33
C ARG A 2 24.95 -41.15 14.29
N LEU A 3 24.98 -39.88 14.70
CA LEU A 3 23.94 -38.90 14.34
C LEU A 3 24.41 -37.50 14.77
N GLY A 4 24.84 -36.69 13.81
CA GLY A 4 24.95 -35.25 13.98
C GLY A 4 23.56 -34.64 13.84
N VAL A 5 23.14 -33.88 14.84
CA VAL A 5 21.95 -33.03 14.73
C VAL A 5 22.44 -31.65 14.30
N LEU A 6 22.56 -31.47 13.00
CA LEU A 6 22.46 -30.16 12.37
C LEU A 6 21.02 -29.72 12.59
N LEU A 7 20.77 -28.84 13.57
CA LEU A 7 19.53 -28.09 13.59
C LEU A 7 19.55 -27.19 12.36
N SER A 8 18.89 -27.69 11.33
CA SER A 8 18.55 -26.98 10.12
C SER A 8 17.99 -25.62 10.49
N ALA A 9 18.64 -24.59 9.95
CA ALA A 9 18.05 -23.31 9.69
C ALA A 9 16.64 -23.55 9.13
N LEU A 10 15.62 -23.21 9.91
CA LEU A 10 14.29 -22.95 9.38
C LEU A 10 14.38 -21.63 8.64
N ALA A 11 15.03 -21.71 7.48
CA ALA A 11 14.82 -20.81 6.36
C ALA A 11 13.41 -21.08 5.83
N THR A 12 12.46 -20.45 6.49
CA THR A 12 11.19 -20.02 5.91
C THR A 12 11.02 -18.62 6.48
N GLY A 13 11.73 -17.59 6.00
CA GLY A 13 11.83 -17.34 4.58
C GLY A 13 10.45 -17.42 3.94
N ALA A 14 9.40 -17.03 4.68
CA ALA A 14 8.17 -16.57 4.08
C ALA A 14 8.64 -15.50 3.11
N VAL A 15 8.65 -15.89 1.84
CA VAL A 15 9.02 -15.04 0.75
C VAL A 15 8.15 -13.81 0.96
N ALA A 16 8.76 -12.70 1.37
CA ALA A 16 8.31 -11.39 0.98
C ALA A 16 8.34 -11.47 -0.55
N GLN A 17 7.28 -12.01 -1.15
CA GLN A 17 7.04 -11.96 -2.57
C GLN A 17 6.89 -10.46 -2.79
N GLY A 18 8.03 -9.84 -3.12
CA GLY A 18 8.21 -8.42 -3.17
C GLY A 18 7.07 -7.87 -3.99
N MET A 19 6.17 -7.20 -3.28
CA MET A 19 5.07 -6.48 -3.84
C MET A 19 5.61 -5.65 -5.01
N ALA A 20 5.15 -5.89 -6.24
CA ALA A 20 5.66 -5.18 -7.41
C ALA A 20 5.59 -3.66 -7.18
N PRO A 21 6.63 -2.87 -7.49
CA PRO A 21 6.61 -1.42 -7.32
C PRO A 21 5.30 -0.80 -7.83
N ILE A 22 4.73 0.16 -7.10
CA ILE A 22 3.46 0.79 -7.55
C ILE A 22 3.66 1.46 -8.92
N ALA A 23 4.85 2.00 -9.16
CA ALA A 23 5.25 2.59 -10.44
C ALA A 23 5.07 1.63 -11.64
N ASP A 24 5.28 0.32 -11.43
CA ASP A 24 5.14 -0.68 -12.48
C ASP A 24 3.67 -0.98 -12.80
N LEU A 25 2.78 -0.89 -11.80
CA LEU A 25 1.34 -1.15 -11.96
C LEU A 25 0.61 -0.03 -12.70
N VAL A 26 1.05 1.22 -12.50
CA VAL A 26 0.52 2.40 -13.21
C VAL A 26 0.63 2.22 -14.72
N GLN A 27 1.65 1.48 -15.19
CA GLN A 27 1.90 1.26 -16.62
C GLN A 27 1.27 -0.03 -17.16
N ALA A 28 1.06 -1.05 -16.31
CA ALA A 28 0.68 -2.39 -16.75
C ALA A 28 -0.82 -2.67 -16.70
N ASP A 29 -1.52 -2.24 -15.64
CA ASP A 29 -2.85 -2.79 -15.29
C ASP A 29 -3.99 -1.74 -15.29
N GLY A 30 -3.70 -0.51 -15.71
CA GLY A 30 -4.68 0.58 -15.76
C GLY A 30 -4.90 1.29 -14.41
N PRO A 31 -5.83 2.26 -14.36
CA PRO A 31 -5.94 3.17 -13.20
C PRO A 31 -6.54 2.52 -11.94
N VAL A 32 -7.48 1.57 -12.08
CA VAL A 32 -8.15 0.94 -10.91
C VAL A 32 -7.15 0.18 -10.02
N PRO A 33 -6.29 -0.71 -10.54
CA PRO A 33 -5.30 -1.40 -9.70
C PRO A 33 -4.31 -0.45 -9.02
N ALA A 34 -3.87 0.61 -9.72
CA ALA A 34 -2.97 1.61 -9.15
C ALA A 34 -3.63 2.39 -8.00
N TYR A 35 -4.87 2.85 -8.17
CA TYR A 35 -5.61 3.56 -7.12
C TYR A 35 -5.91 2.67 -5.92
N THR A 36 -6.36 1.44 -6.16
CA THR A 36 -6.62 0.43 -5.12
C THR A 36 -5.37 0.19 -4.27
N ARG A 37 -4.21 0.06 -4.91
CA ARG A 37 -2.96 -0.18 -4.19
C ARG A 37 -2.47 1.03 -3.41
N CYS A 38 -2.60 2.22 -3.96
CA CYS A 38 -2.25 3.44 -3.22
C CYS A 38 -3.21 3.72 -2.05
N ALA A 39 -4.49 3.38 -2.18
CA ALA A 39 -5.42 3.41 -1.05
C ALA A 39 -4.97 2.45 0.06
N GLY A 40 -4.54 1.23 -0.29
CA GLY A 40 -3.95 0.28 0.67
C GLY A 40 -2.67 0.79 1.34
N PHE A 41 -1.77 1.43 0.58
CA PHE A 41 -0.56 2.07 1.13
C PHE A 41 -0.89 3.16 2.15
N LEU A 42 -1.79 4.08 1.82
CA LEU A 42 -2.19 5.15 2.73
C LEU A 42 -2.98 4.61 3.93
N ALA A 43 -3.81 3.57 3.76
CA ALA A 43 -4.45 2.87 4.87
C ALA A 43 -3.42 2.27 5.84
N ALA A 44 -2.33 1.69 5.32
CA ALA A 44 -1.27 1.15 6.16
C ALA A 44 -0.53 2.26 6.93
N LEU A 45 -0.31 3.42 6.31
CA LEU A 45 0.24 4.59 7.01
C LEU A 45 -0.70 5.11 8.10
N GLN A 46 -2.01 5.08 7.87
CA GLN A 46 -2.98 5.48 8.89
C GLN A 46 -3.07 4.50 10.07
N GLU A 47 -2.84 3.22 9.80
CA GLU A 47 -2.90 2.18 10.84
C GLU A 47 -1.61 2.12 11.66
N ARG A 48 -0.44 2.23 11.02
CA ARG A 48 0.85 2.21 11.73
C ARG A 48 1.26 3.58 12.28
N GLY A 49 0.94 4.64 11.58
CA GLY A 49 1.40 5.99 11.87
C GLY A 49 0.51 6.77 12.84
N SER A 50 0.89 8.03 13.07
CA SER A 50 0.11 8.96 13.86
C SER A 50 0.32 10.41 13.42
N GLU A 51 -0.64 11.28 13.75
CA GLU A 51 -0.50 12.72 13.53
C GLU A 51 0.75 13.30 14.21
N ALA A 52 1.17 12.76 15.36
CA ALA A 52 2.37 13.21 16.05
C ALA A 52 3.66 12.89 15.28
N GLU A 53 3.68 11.78 14.54
CA GLU A 53 4.83 11.36 13.71
C GLU A 53 4.88 12.16 12.39
N PHE A 54 3.74 12.39 11.74
CA PHE A 54 3.69 13.02 10.41
C PHE A 54 3.41 14.53 10.42
N GLY A 55 2.84 15.05 11.50
CA GLY A 55 2.28 16.40 11.58
C GLY A 55 0.84 16.49 11.04
N PRO A 56 0.08 17.52 11.45
CA PRO A 56 -1.35 17.63 11.16
C PRO A 56 -1.66 17.73 9.66
N ASP A 57 -0.88 18.51 8.92
CA ASP A 57 -1.14 18.73 7.48
C ASP A 57 -0.89 17.46 6.67
N ALA A 58 0.23 16.77 6.93
CA ALA A 58 0.55 15.51 6.25
C ALA A 58 -0.44 14.40 6.63
N TRP A 59 -0.83 14.32 7.91
CA TRP A 59 -1.81 13.36 8.37
C TRP A 59 -3.19 13.56 7.74
N ALA A 60 -3.65 14.81 7.63
CA ALA A 60 -4.87 15.15 6.94
C ALA A 60 -4.81 14.77 5.44
N ASN A 61 -3.67 15.02 4.79
CA ASN A 61 -3.47 14.64 3.39
C ASN A 61 -3.44 13.12 3.18
N ILE A 62 -2.87 12.35 4.11
CA ILE A 62 -2.91 10.88 4.06
C ILE A 62 -4.37 10.39 4.14
N ALA A 63 -5.14 10.93 5.09
CA ALA A 63 -6.55 10.55 5.28
C ALA A 63 -7.41 10.89 4.05
N ALA A 64 -7.33 12.13 3.58
CA ALA A 64 -8.07 12.59 2.41
C ALA A 64 -7.64 11.86 1.14
N GLY A 65 -6.33 11.69 0.94
CA GLY A 65 -5.79 10.99 -0.22
C GLY A 65 -6.23 9.53 -0.29
N ARG A 66 -6.34 8.84 0.86
CA ARG A 66 -6.91 7.48 0.91
C ARG A 66 -8.35 7.49 0.41
N GLU A 67 -9.18 8.37 0.95
CA GLU A 67 -10.60 8.48 0.58
C GLU A 67 -10.79 8.83 -0.91
N ASP A 68 -9.99 9.75 -1.44
CA ASP A 68 -10.02 10.13 -2.86
C ASP A 68 -9.63 8.96 -3.78
N LEU A 69 -8.60 8.20 -3.42
CA LEU A 69 -8.16 7.03 -4.19
C LEU A 69 -9.19 5.89 -4.15
N GLU A 70 -9.78 5.63 -2.97
CA GLU A 70 -10.89 4.69 -2.83
C GLU A 70 -12.05 5.12 -3.74
N ALA A 71 -12.49 6.37 -3.66
CA ALA A 71 -13.59 6.89 -4.48
C ALA A 71 -13.29 6.78 -5.99
N ALA A 72 -12.08 7.13 -6.43
CA ALA A 72 -11.69 7.03 -7.83
C ALA A 72 -11.68 5.58 -8.35
N ALA A 73 -11.18 4.63 -7.56
CA ALA A 73 -11.22 3.20 -7.91
C ALA A 73 -12.66 2.70 -8.07
N LEU A 74 -13.58 3.15 -7.20
CA LEU A 74 -15.00 2.80 -7.25
C LEU A 74 -15.71 3.41 -8.47
N ILE A 75 -15.49 4.69 -8.76
CA ILE A 75 -16.10 5.39 -9.90
C ILE A 75 -15.71 4.71 -11.21
N LEU A 76 -14.41 4.49 -11.44
CA LEU A 76 -13.92 3.86 -12.67
C LEU A 76 -14.43 2.42 -12.83
N SER A 77 -14.58 1.71 -11.72
CA SER A 77 -15.15 0.36 -11.72
C SER A 77 -16.65 0.35 -12.00
N ALA A 78 -17.37 1.36 -11.50
CA ALA A 78 -18.79 1.52 -11.81
C ALA A 78 -19.03 1.83 -13.30
N GLU A 79 -18.16 2.63 -13.91
CA GLU A 79 -18.18 2.90 -15.35
C GLU A 79 -17.93 1.63 -16.18
N ALA A 80 -17.19 0.66 -15.64
CA ALA A 80 -16.94 -0.63 -16.28
C ALA A 80 -18.13 -1.62 -16.21
N GLY A 81 -19.15 -1.34 -15.40
CA GLY A 81 -20.47 -1.97 -15.49
C GLY A 81 -20.79 -3.13 -14.52
N ASP A 82 -19.98 -3.36 -13.48
CA ASP A 82 -20.27 -4.42 -12.49
C ASP A 82 -19.97 -3.97 -11.05
N ILE A 83 -20.89 -3.21 -10.44
CA ILE A 83 -20.59 -2.46 -9.21
C ILE A 83 -20.47 -3.35 -7.96
N ALA A 84 -21.30 -4.39 -7.83
CA ALA A 84 -21.43 -5.11 -6.55
C ALA A 84 -20.25 -6.05 -6.28
N ASP A 85 -19.86 -6.87 -7.26
CA ASP A 85 -18.74 -7.79 -7.12
C ASP A 85 -17.41 -7.01 -7.13
N VAL A 86 -17.31 -5.94 -7.93
CA VAL A 86 -16.10 -5.11 -8.00
C VAL A 86 -15.88 -4.28 -6.73
N LEU A 87 -16.94 -3.84 -6.05
CA LEU A 87 -16.82 -3.19 -4.74
C LEU A 87 -16.11 -4.10 -3.73
N GLN A 88 -16.55 -5.36 -3.65
CA GLN A 88 -15.96 -6.33 -2.73
C GLN A 88 -14.51 -6.61 -3.08
N ASP A 89 -14.21 -6.79 -4.37
CA ASP A 89 -12.85 -7.06 -4.85
C ASP A 89 -11.89 -5.88 -4.58
N ILE A 90 -12.35 -4.63 -4.74
CA ILE A 90 -11.56 -3.44 -4.43
C ILE A 90 -11.23 -3.38 -2.94
N TYR A 91 -12.23 -3.54 -2.06
CA TYR A 91 -11.97 -3.48 -0.63
C TYR A 91 -11.09 -4.64 -0.14
N LEU A 92 -11.24 -5.83 -0.72
CA LEU A 92 -10.34 -6.95 -0.46
C LEU A 92 -8.90 -6.59 -0.86
N ALA A 93 -8.71 -6.09 -2.08
CA ALA A 93 -7.39 -5.73 -2.61
C ALA A 93 -6.73 -4.56 -1.84
N ILE A 94 -7.51 -3.58 -1.38
CA ILE A 94 -7.04 -2.52 -0.46
C ILE A 94 -6.54 -3.16 0.84
N GLY A 95 -7.33 -4.06 1.44
CA GLY A 95 -6.98 -4.74 2.70
C GLY A 95 -5.72 -5.58 2.58
N GLU A 96 -5.60 -6.39 1.52
CA GLU A 96 -4.41 -7.21 1.26
C GLU A 96 -3.16 -6.34 1.03
N THR A 97 -3.31 -5.26 0.26
CA THR A 97 -2.22 -4.30 0.05
C THR A 97 -1.80 -3.62 1.35
N ARG A 98 -2.78 -3.21 2.16
CA ARG A 98 -2.54 -2.59 3.46
C ARG A 98 -1.73 -3.51 4.36
N ASP A 99 -2.17 -4.75 4.52
CA ASP A 99 -1.53 -5.73 5.40
C ASP A 99 -0.06 -5.97 4.99
N ALA A 100 0.20 -6.00 3.69
CA ALA A 100 1.54 -6.19 3.17
C ALA A 100 2.44 -4.94 3.33
N TYR A 101 1.91 -3.73 3.17
CA TYR A 101 2.67 -2.51 3.52
C TYR A 101 2.88 -2.35 5.02
N LEU A 102 1.92 -2.74 5.86
CA LEU A 102 2.08 -2.75 7.31
C LEU A 102 3.28 -3.62 7.72
N ALA A 103 3.36 -4.85 7.22
CA ALA A 103 4.49 -5.73 7.50
C ALA A 103 5.84 -5.13 7.03
N ARG A 104 5.84 -4.41 5.90
CA ARG A 104 7.04 -3.73 5.39
C ARG A 104 7.42 -2.51 6.23
N PHE A 105 6.45 -1.71 6.67
CA PHE A 105 6.67 -0.58 7.58
C PHE A 105 7.22 -1.03 8.92
N GLU A 106 6.69 -2.12 9.48
CA GLU A 106 7.21 -2.74 10.70
C GLU A 106 8.67 -3.16 10.52
N THR A 107 8.98 -3.83 9.41
CA THR A 107 10.35 -4.24 9.08
C THR A 107 11.30 -3.04 8.96
N ASN A 108 10.92 -2.01 8.20
CA ASN A 108 11.77 -0.83 8.02
C ASN A 108 11.96 -0.07 9.34
N PHE A 109 10.92 0.02 10.16
CA PHE A 109 11.00 0.68 11.46
C PHE A 109 11.89 -0.08 12.44
N ASP A 110 11.81 -1.41 12.47
CA ASP A 110 12.68 -2.24 13.30
C ASP A 110 14.16 -2.12 12.88
N GLU A 111 14.43 -1.93 11.59
CA GLU A 111 15.79 -1.81 11.04
C GLU A 111 16.38 -0.41 11.17
N SER A 112 15.57 0.64 10.99
CA SER A 112 16.05 2.02 10.84
C SER A 112 15.50 3.01 11.87
N GLY A 113 14.40 2.68 12.55
CA GLY A 113 13.63 3.60 13.38
C GLY A 113 12.68 4.51 12.60
N GLU A 114 12.59 4.35 11.28
CA GLU A 114 11.76 5.17 10.39
C GLU A 114 10.67 4.31 9.72
N ILE A 115 9.46 4.85 9.53
CA ILE A 115 8.38 4.11 8.85
C ILE A 115 8.69 3.97 7.35
N ILE A 116 9.11 5.07 6.71
CA ILE A 116 9.36 5.15 5.25
C ILE A 116 10.82 5.44 4.94
N ALA A 117 11.41 6.43 5.62
CA ALA A 117 12.71 6.97 5.24
C ALA A 117 13.80 5.89 5.26
N GLY A 118 14.64 5.88 4.23
CA GLY A 118 15.73 4.91 4.09
C GLY A 118 15.36 3.61 3.38
N ASP A 119 14.07 3.34 3.10
CA ASP A 119 13.65 2.29 2.16
C ASP A 119 13.30 2.94 0.79
N PRO A 120 14.14 2.74 -0.25
CA PRO A 120 13.93 3.37 -1.55
C PRO A 120 12.58 3.02 -2.20
N GLN A 121 12.04 1.82 -1.94
CA GLN A 121 10.76 1.43 -2.50
C GLN A 121 9.61 2.15 -1.81
N LEU A 122 9.67 2.28 -0.49
CA LEU A 122 8.63 2.99 0.27
C LEU A 122 8.61 4.48 -0.09
N GLU A 123 9.79 5.07 -0.29
CA GLU A 123 9.93 6.46 -0.75
C GLU A 123 9.37 6.65 -2.17
N GLU A 124 9.66 5.74 -3.10
CA GLU A 124 9.09 5.75 -4.45
C GLU A 124 7.57 5.58 -4.42
N ASP A 125 7.07 4.58 -3.70
CA ASP A 125 5.65 4.29 -3.57
C ASP A 125 4.89 5.48 -2.94
N LEU A 126 5.46 6.14 -1.91
CA LEU A 126 4.92 7.37 -1.35
C LEU A 126 4.77 8.47 -2.41
N GLY A 127 5.83 8.69 -3.21
CA GLY A 127 5.81 9.70 -4.26
C GLY A 127 4.75 9.42 -5.33
N VAL A 128 4.62 8.16 -5.76
CA VAL A 128 3.60 7.73 -6.73
C VAL A 128 2.20 7.89 -6.16
N CYS A 129 1.98 7.45 -4.91
CA CYS A 129 0.66 7.53 -4.29
C CYS A 129 0.21 8.95 -3.98
N ALA A 130 1.13 9.84 -3.58
CA ALA A 130 0.82 11.26 -3.47
C ALA A 130 0.39 11.84 -4.83
N GLY A 131 1.12 11.50 -5.90
CA GLY A 131 0.76 11.95 -7.25
C GLY A 131 -0.58 11.40 -7.75
N LEU A 132 -0.92 10.15 -7.43
CA LEU A 132 -2.21 9.56 -7.79
C LEU A 132 -3.36 10.13 -6.95
N ALA A 133 -3.15 10.42 -5.66
CA ALA A 133 -4.15 11.04 -4.80
C ALA A 133 -4.55 12.44 -5.28
N GLU A 134 -3.58 13.27 -5.69
CA GLU A 134 -3.87 14.58 -6.28
C GLU A 134 -4.71 14.47 -7.56
N ARG A 135 -4.44 13.46 -8.40
CA ARG A 135 -5.23 13.22 -9.63
C ARG A 135 -6.62 12.67 -9.32
N ALA A 136 -6.74 11.82 -8.31
CA ALA A 136 -8.02 11.26 -7.87
C ALA A 136 -8.96 12.38 -7.38
N LYS A 137 -8.43 13.32 -6.59
CA LYS A 137 -9.13 14.52 -6.14
C LYS A 137 -9.69 15.38 -7.29
N GLU A 138 -8.97 15.50 -8.39
CA GLU A 138 -9.46 16.25 -9.57
C GLU A 138 -10.62 15.53 -10.29
N GLY A 139 -10.68 14.20 -10.21
CA GLY A 139 -11.71 13.38 -10.84
C GLY A 139 -12.98 13.16 -10.00
N THR A 140 -12.96 13.52 -8.71
CA THR A 140 -14.09 13.36 -7.77
C THR A 140 -14.87 14.66 -7.50
N ASN A 141 -14.41 15.81 -8.03
CA ASN A 141 -15.09 17.12 -7.94
C ASN A 141 -16.01 17.39 -9.15
#